data_AF-A0A5J5KVG0-F1
#
_entry.id   AF-A0A5J5KVG0-F1
#
_cell.length_a   1.000
_cell.length_b   1.000
_cell.length_c   1.000
_cell.angle_alpha   90.00
_cell.angle_beta   90.00
_cell.angle_gamma   90.00
#
_symmetry.space_group_name_H-M   'P 1'
#
loop_
_entity.id
_entity.type
_entity.pdbx_description
1 polymer ?
#
loop_
_entity_poly.entity_id
_entity_poly.type
_entity_poly.pdbx_seq_one_letter_code
_entity_poly.pdbx_strand_id
1 'polypeptide(L)'
;MRAEGYAVEPILRVLRQQGLRIAARTYRAWKRPARIAERTVTDALVEDRIRDLAWTVNQVTGQIQMTPEGLYGRRKWVALLRRQEGLAGTSRGAVDRAMRTLGLEGVRRAKKLCTT
;
A
#
# COMPACT_ATOMS: atom_id res chain seq x y z
N MET A 1 7.99 10.93 -26.59
CA MET A 1 6.58 10.83 -27.06
C MET A 1 6.28 11.40 -28.45
N ARG A 2 6.56 12.67 -28.79
CA ARG A 2 6.60 13.09 -30.23
C ARG A 2 7.93 12.70 -30.91
N ALA A 3 8.99 12.54 -30.12
CA ALA A 3 10.35 12.22 -30.59
C ALA A 3 10.63 10.72 -30.81
N GLU A 4 9.71 9.81 -30.46
CA GLU A 4 9.95 8.34 -30.49
C GLU A 4 9.01 7.60 -31.47
N GLY A 5 8.27 8.31 -32.34
CA GLY A 5 7.48 7.69 -33.41
C GLY A 5 6.23 6.90 -33.00
N TYR A 6 5.92 6.74 -31.71
CA TYR A 6 4.71 6.01 -31.28
C TYR A 6 3.43 6.84 -31.42
N ALA A 7 2.60 6.49 -32.40
CA ALA A 7 1.24 7.00 -32.57
C ALA A 7 0.34 6.57 -31.39
N VAL A 8 -0.45 7.51 -30.85
CA VAL A 8 -1.44 7.26 -29.79
C VAL A 8 -2.76 6.73 -30.40
N GLU A 9 -2.92 6.93 -31.70
CA GLU A 9 -4.08 6.65 -32.52
C GLU A 9 -4.52 5.17 -32.48
N PRO A 10 -3.63 4.15 -32.51
CA PRO A 10 -4.03 2.75 -32.38
C PRO A 10 -4.70 2.45 -31.02
N ILE A 11 -4.18 3.03 -29.94
CA ILE A 11 -4.72 2.83 -28.58
C ILE A 11 -6.11 3.46 -28.47
N LEU A 12 -6.28 4.69 -28.98
CA LEU A 12 -7.57 5.37 -28.97
C LEU A 12 -8.61 4.67 -29.85
N ARG A 13 -8.18 4.00 -30.92
CA ARG A 13 -9.07 3.18 -31.75
C ARG A 13 -9.65 2.01 -30.95
N VAL A 14 -8.82 1.26 -30.23
CA VAL A 14 -9.27 0.15 -29.37
C VAL A 14 -10.18 0.66 -28.25
N LEU A 15 -9.80 1.75 -27.57
CA LEU A 15 -10.62 2.35 -26.51
C LEU A 15 -12.01 2.78 -27.02
N ARG A 16 -12.07 3.33 -28.24
CA ARG A 16 -13.34 3.71 -28.86
C ARG A 16 -14.22 2.49 -29.18
N GLN A 17 -13.64 1.37 -29.59
CA GLN A 17 -14.38 0.12 -29.80
C GLN A 17 -14.99 -0.41 -28.49
N GLN A 18 -14.34 -0.17 -27.35
CA GLN A 18 -14.85 -0.49 -26.02
C GLN A 18 -15.82 0.58 -25.46
N GLY A 19 -16.26 1.54 -26.29
CA GLY A 19 -17.19 2.61 -25.90
C GLY A 19 -16.56 3.83 -25.22
N LEU A 20 -15.24 3.87 -25.05
CA LEU A 20 -14.53 4.98 -24.40
C LEU A 20 -14.06 6.02 -25.42
N ARG A 21 -14.73 7.19 -25.46
CA ARG A 21 -14.38 8.32 -26.34
C ARG A 21 -13.39 9.26 -25.64
N ILE A 22 -12.10 8.97 -25.73
CA ILE A 22 -11.03 9.76 -25.11
C ILE A 22 -10.28 10.57 -26.17
N ALA A 23 -10.05 11.86 -25.91
CA ALA A 23 -9.22 12.71 -26.77
C ALA A 23 -7.73 12.42 -26.59
N ALA A 24 -6.93 12.51 -27.66
CA ALA A 24 -5.49 12.25 -27.61
C ALA A 24 -4.73 13.13 -26.62
N ARG A 25 -5.13 14.40 -26.46
CA ARG A 25 -4.54 15.31 -25.46
C ARG A 25 -4.79 14.83 -24.04
N THR A 26 -5.98 14.31 -23.76
CA THR A 26 -6.39 13.79 -22.46
C THR A 26 -5.64 12.51 -22.14
N TYR A 27 -5.57 11.59 -23.10
CA TYR A 27 -4.77 10.38 -22.96
C TYR A 27 -3.29 10.70 -22.71
N ARG A 28 -2.70 11.66 -23.44
CA ARG A 28 -1.31 12.10 -23.20
C ARG A 28 -1.15 12.76 -21.84
N ALA A 29 -2.10 13.55 -21.37
CA ALA A 29 -2.06 14.15 -20.05
C ALA A 29 -2.11 13.11 -18.93
N TRP A 30 -2.92 12.06 -19.09
CA TRP A 30 -3.01 10.94 -18.14
C TRP A 30 -1.80 9.99 -18.23
N LYS A 31 -1.27 9.76 -19.44
CA LYS A 31 -0.11 8.90 -19.68
C LYS A 31 1.22 9.59 -19.39
N ARG A 32 1.24 10.93 -19.31
CA ARG A 32 2.41 11.61 -18.71
C ARG A 32 2.60 10.96 -17.35
N PRO A 33 3.79 10.42 -17.05
CA PRO A 33 4.01 9.90 -15.73
C PRO A 33 3.87 11.08 -14.77
N ALA A 34 2.76 11.14 -14.04
CA ALA A 34 2.84 11.63 -12.68
C ALA A 34 3.87 10.69 -12.06
N ARG A 35 5.14 11.11 -12.01
CA ARG A 35 6.19 10.31 -11.40
C ARG A 35 5.75 10.15 -9.97
N ILE A 36 5.17 8.99 -9.67
CA ILE A 36 4.80 8.64 -8.30
C ILE A 36 6.11 8.68 -7.54
N ALA A 37 6.14 9.44 -6.45
CA ALA A 37 7.34 9.50 -5.63
C ALA A 37 7.70 8.07 -5.21
N GLU A 38 8.98 7.69 -5.31
CA GLU A 38 9.45 6.36 -4.89
C GLU A 38 9.01 6.03 -3.46
N ARG A 39 8.91 7.07 -2.63
CA ARG A 39 8.35 6.98 -1.28
C ARG A 39 6.90 6.47 -1.25
N THR A 40 6.05 6.90 -2.16
CA THR A 40 4.65 6.44 -2.21
C THR A 40 4.58 4.96 -2.58
N VAL A 41 5.45 4.51 -3.50
CA VAL A 41 5.53 3.10 -3.88
C VAL A 41 6.02 2.25 -2.70
N THR A 42 7.11 2.67 -2.05
CA THR A 42 7.64 1.96 -0.88
C THR A 42 6.69 1.96 0.31
N ASP A 43 5.99 3.07 0.58
CA ASP A 43 4.96 3.12 1.63
C ASP A 43 3.81 2.14 1.33
N ALA A 44 3.37 2.04 0.07
CA ALA A 44 2.33 1.10 -0.34
C ALA A 44 2.78 -0.36 -0.15
N LEU A 45 4.03 -0.71 -0.50
CA LEU A 45 4.59 -2.05 -0.27
C LEU A 45 4.64 -2.40 1.23
N VAL A 46 5.01 -1.44 2.08
CA VAL A 46 5.02 -1.64 3.54
C VAL A 46 3.61 -1.82 4.08
N GLU A 47 2.65 -1.02 3.61
CA GLU A 47 1.25 -1.13 4.02
C GLU A 47 0.65 -2.47 3.62
N ASP A 48 0.87 -2.90 2.38
CA ASP A 48 0.39 -4.18 1.87
C ASP A 48 0.94 -5.34 2.70
N ARG A 49 2.25 -5.31 3.00
CA ARG A 49 2.85 -6.37 3.81
C ARG A 49 2.35 -6.40 5.25
N ILE A 50 2.09 -5.25 5.85
CA ILE A 50 1.51 -5.19 7.20
C ILE A 50 0.09 -5.74 7.16
N ARG A 51 -0.70 -5.41 6.15
CA ARG A 51 -2.08 -5.92 5.97
C ARG A 51 -2.09 -7.44 5.88
N ASP A 52 -1.25 -8.02 5.03
CA ASP A 52 -1.11 -9.47 4.88
C ASP A 52 -0.75 -10.19 6.17
N LEU A 53 0.13 -9.59 6.97
CA LEU A 53 0.60 -10.20 8.21
C LEU A 53 -0.34 -9.98 9.38
N ALA A 54 -1.07 -8.85 9.42
CA ALA A 54 -1.94 -8.47 10.52
C ALA A 54 -3.30 -9.19 10.49
N TRP A 55 -3.77 -9.59 9.31
CA TRP A 55 -5.07 -10.23 9.15
C TRP A 55 -4.96 -11.53 8.37
N THR A 56 -5.68 -12.54 8.83
CA THR A 56 -5.84 -13.81 8.14
C THR A 56 -7.31 -14.14 8.00
N VAL A 57 -7.67 -14.86 6.94
CA VAL A 57 -9.03 -15.37 6.75
C VAL A 57 -9.14 -16.69 7.48
N ASN A 58 -10.03 -16.76 8.47
CA ASN A 58 -10.33 -18.02 9.11
C ASN A 58 -11.12 -18.91 8.12
N GLN A 59 -10.52 -20.02 7.69
CA GLN A 59 -11.11 -20.90 6.69
C GLN A 59 -12.40 -21.59 7.15
N VAL A 60 -12.61 -21.70 8.46
CA VAL A 60 -13.77 -22.38 9.05
C VAL A 60 -14.96 -21.43 9.14
N THR A 61 -14.73 -20.17 9.53
CA THR A 61 -15.81 -19.18 9.72
C THR A 61 -15.96 -18.20 8.55
N GLY A 62 -15.00 -18.17 7.62
CA GLY A 62 -14.93 -17.19 6.53
C GLY A 62 -14.67 -15.75 7.00
N GLN A 63 -14.43 -15.53 8.29
CA GLN A 63 -14.25 -14.21 8.88
C GLN A 63 -12.78 -13.80 8.86
N ILE A 64 -12.55 -12.49 8.71
CA ILE A 64 -11.23 -11.89 8.86
C ILE A 64 -10.90 -11.85 10.36
N GLN A 65 -9.84 -12.53 10.76
CA GLN A 65 -9.33 -12.55 12.13
C GLN A 65 -7.96 -11.89 12.19
N MET A 66 -7.74 -11.13 13.26
CA MET A 66 -6.46 -10.49 13.49
C MET A 66 -5.44 -11.50 14.02
N THR A 67 -4.25 -11.51 13.44
CA THR A 67 -3.13 -12.34 13.87
C THR A 67 -2.47 -11.76 15.13
N PRO A 68 -1.63 -12.54 15.85
CA PRO A 68 -0.81 -12.02 16.94
C PRO A 68 0.12 -10.87 16.52
N GLU A 69 0.56 -10.87 15.27
CA GLU A 69 1.38 -9.83 14.65
C GLU A 69 0.63 -8.51 14.56
N GLY A 70 -0.69 -8.53 14.35
CA GLY A 70 -1.55 -7.34 14.40
C GLY A 70 -1.48 -6.57 15.72
N LEU A 71 -1.11 -7.25 16.82
CA LEU A 71 -0.93 -6.63 18.14
C LEU A 71 0.44 -5.96 18.31
N TYR A 72 1.33 -6.10 17.34
CA TYR A 72 2.67 -5.55 17.43
C TYR A 72 2.66 -4.02 17.40
N GLY A 73 3.43 -3.42 18.30
CA GLY A 73 3.75 -2.01 18.21
C GLY A 73 4.77 -1.74 17.10
N ARG A 74 4.89 -0.47 16.70
CA ARG A 74 5.81 0.01 15.65
C ARG A 74 7.22 -0.57 15.71
N ARG A 75 7.80 -0.70 16.92
CA ARG A 75 9.17 -1.24 17.08
C ARG A 75 9.27 -2.70 16.64
N LYS A 76 8.28 -3.52 16.97
CA LYS A 76 8.24 -4.94 16.57
C LYS A 76 7.94 -5.07 15.08
N TRP A 77 7.05 -4.24 14.53
CA TRP A 77 6.79 -4.20 13.08
C TRP A 77 8.04 -3.87 12.26
N VAL A 78 8.80 -2.85 12.65
CA VAL A 78 10.06 -2.51 11.93
C VAL A 78 11.05 -3.68 11.97
N ALA A 79 11.19 -4.35 13.11
CA ALA A 79 12.09 -5.49 13.25
C ALA A 79 11.63 -6.70 12.41
N LEU A 80 10.32 -6.95 12.36
CA LEU A 80 9.72 -8.02 11.56
C LEU A 80 9.91 -7.76 10.06
N LEU A 81 9.55 -6.56 9.58
CA LEU A 81 9.62 -6.21 8.16
C LEU A 81 11.04 -6.18 7.61
N ARG A 82 12.03 -5.81 8.42
CA ARG A 82 13.44 -5.85 7.99
C ARG A 82 13.98 -7.26 7.76
N ARG A 83 13.32 -8.28 8.30
CA ARG A 83 13.64 -9.69 8.06
C ARG A 83 12.94 -10.26 6.82
N GLN A 84 11.99 -9.52 6.25
CA GLN A 84 11.27 -9.93 5.05
C GLN A 84 12.06 -9.54 3.80
N GLU A 85 11.97 -10.39 2.78
CA GLU A 85 12.60 -10.15 1.49
C GLU A 85 12.08 -8.84 0.88
N GLY A 86 12.97 -8.04 0.29
CA GLY A 86 12.62 -6.76 -0.35
C GLY A 86 12.29 -5.60 0.60
N LEU A 87 12.27 -5.80 1.93
CA LEU A 87 11.85 -4.78 2.91
C LEU A 87 12.92 -4.42 3.95
N ALA A 88 14.17 -4.84 3.74
CA ALA A 88 15.32 -4.52 4.62
C ALA A 88 15.51 -3.01 4.83
N GLY A 89 15.18 -2.17 3.84
CA GLY A 89 15.27 -0.71 3.89
C GLY A 89 14.11 0.00 4.60
N THR A 90 13.17 -0.73 5.21
CA THR A 90 11.94 -0.13 5.77
C THR A 90 12.27 0.90 6.85
N SER A 91 11.80 2.13 6.63
CA SER A 91 11.95 3.23 7.59
C SER A 91 10.88 3.14 8.69
N ARG A 92 11.22 3.66 9.89
CA ARG A 92 10.27 3.75 11.01
C ARG A 92 9.03 4.58 10.64
N GLY A 93 9.20 5.61 9.82
CA GLY A 93 8.11 6.50 9.39
C GLY A 93 7.15 5.86 8.39
N ALA A 94 7.64 4.94 7.54
CA ALA A 94 6.79 4.17 6.64
C ALA A 94 5.85 3.25 7.42
N VAL A 95 6.41 2.51 8.40
CA VAL A 95 5.61 1.65 9.30
C VAL A 95 4.60 2.45 10.10
N ASP A 96 5.00 3.62 10.62
CA ASP A 96 4.12 4.49 11.40
C ASP A 96 2.93 5.02 10.57
N ARG A 97 3.16 5.37 9.30
CA ARG A 97 2.08 5.75 8.38
C ARG A 97 1.17 4.56 8.06
N ALA A 98 1.74 3.43 7.67
CA ALA A 98 0.97 2.22 7.38
C ALA A 98 0.11 1.77 8.57
N MET A 99 0.68 1.78 9.78
CA MET A 99 -0.05 1.47 11.01
C MET A 99 -1.24 2.42 11.23
N ARG A 100 -1.07 3.74 11.01
CA ARG A 100 -2.20 4.69 11.09
C ARG A 100 -3.25 4.43 10.01
N THR A 101 -2.85 4.21 8.76
CA THR A 101 -3.76 3.92 7.65
C THR A 101 -4.60 2.67 7.93
N LEU A 102 -3.98 1.65 8.52
CA LEU A 102 -4.60 0.37 8.85
C LEU A 102 -5.32 0.35 10.22
N GLY A 103 -5.26 1.44 10.99
CA GLY A 103 -5.86 1.51 12.33
C GLY A 103 -5.16 0.64 13.39
N LEU A 104 -3.89 0.28 13.19
CA LEU A 104 -3.08 -0.51 14.11
C LEU A 104 -2.33 0.40 15.09
N GLU A 105 -2.60 0.31 16.39
CA GLU A 105 -1.86 1.06 17.42
C GLU A 105 -0.78 0.21 18.12
N GLY A 106 -0.93 -1.11 18.04
CA GLY A 106 -0.19 -2.09 18.82
C GLY A 106 -0.59 -2.08 20.30
N VAL A 107 -0.56 -3.26 20.94
CA VAL A 107 -0.94 -3.36 22.35
C VAL A 107 0.11 -2.67 23.21
N ARG A 108 -0.30 -1.61 23.90
CA ARG A 108 0.48 -0.97 24.97
C ARG A 108 -0.04 -1.47 26.30
N ARG A 109 0.86 -1.92 27.19
CA ARG A 109 0.50 -2.26 28.56
C ARG A 109 0.12 -0.96 29.28
N ALA A 110 -1.16 -0.65 29.38
CA ALA A 110 -1.63 0.45 30.22
C ALA A 110 -1.43 0.08 31.69
N LYS A 111 -0.90 1.01 32.50
CA LYS A 111 -0.90 0.89 33.96
C LYS A 111 -2.37 0.95 34.41
N LYS A 112 -2.84 0.01 35.24
CA LYS A 112 -4.20 0.09 35.83
C LYS A 112 -4.34 1.44 36.52
N LEU A 113 -5.44 2.16 36.25
CA LEU A 113 -5.79 3.38 36.97
C LEU A 113 -6.00 3.00 38.44
N CYS A 114 -5.18 3.55 39.33
CA CYS A 114 -5.34 3.39 40.76
C CYS A 114 -6.10 4.62 41.25
N THR A 115 -7.39 4.48 41.52
CA THR A 115 -8.16 5.50 42.22
C THR A 115 -7.86 5.35 43.71
N THR A 116 -7.28 6.38 44.32
CA THR A 116 -7.08 6.51 45.77
C THR A 116 -8.07 7.52 46.32
#